data_AF-A0A1G2MMS8-F1
#
_entry.id   AF-A0A1G2MMS8-F1
#
_cell.length_a   1.000
_cell.length_b   1.000
_cell.length_c   1.000
_cell.angle_alpha   90.00
_cell.angle_beta   90.00
_cell.angle_gamma   90.00
#
_symmetry.space_group_name_H-M   'P 1'
#
loop_
_entity.id
_entity.type
_entity.pdbx_description
1 polymer ?
#
loop_
_entity_poly.entity_id
_entity_poly.type
_entity_poly.pdbx_seq_one_letter_code
_entity_poly.pdbx_strand_id
1 'polypeptide(L)'
;MDSASKDSISGFLLWSIVSLAFFLILPINIANAQYLTPEREAQLKLELADVEAQQKQAEIALDQARKKSASISRDISILDAKINVAKLNIRAKTLLIESLGKDIEIKQDHIETLDARIEQGRQTLAVILRKTNETDSYSLPEVILSQTTVTGFFNDLDTFSSVQSGLKRTFEEIRSDRVETKTEKDNLDKRRNSEIDARHDIQEEQKNIEADEKEKQRLLSASKSNEKSYSSILAEKRQRAGEIRAALFSLRDVAAIPFGQALQYATLASQKTGVRPAFILGIFAQESSLNRETSTFGGNVGSCYLADPNTGTGIRVSTRTSIAKVMNPTRDVGPFVELTRSLGLDPYATLVSCPLSIGYGGAMGPAQFIASTWSLIKDRLARLLDISGTPNPWNPAHAFMASAMYLSDLGAGSQTYSAERNAACRYYSGKSCGLVSGNASYGNSVMKYADSIQRTMIDPLQGV
;
A
#
# COMPACT_ATOMS: atom_id res chain seq x y z
N MET A 1 -29.73 73.64 7.72
CA MET A 1 -30.71 73.85 8.80
C MET A 1 -30.82 72.51 9.51
N ASP A 2 -29.84 72.24 10.35
CA ASP A 2 -29.88 72.49 11.82
C ASP A 2 -30.86 71.52 12.49
N SER A 3 -30.55 70.82 13.57
CA SER A 3 -29.38 70.77 14.43
C SER A 3 -29.64 69.59 15.41
N ALA A 4 -28.60 68.93 15.90
CA ALA A 4 -28.20 68.97 17.32
C ALA A 4 -28.59 67.72 18.13
N SER A 5 -27.56 66.98 18.57
CA SER A 5 -27.14 66.93 19.98
C SER A 5 -25.79 66.19 20.01
N LYS A 6 -24.67 66.86 20.32
CA LYS A 6 -24.16 67.13 21.69
C LYS A 6 -24.09 65.84 22.53
N ASP A 7 -23.03 65.51 23.25
CA ASP A 7 -21.68 66.04 23.46
C ASP A 7 -21.04 65.03 24.44
N SER A 8 -19.71 65.16 24.61
CA SER A 8 -18.98 64.87 25.87
C SER A 8 -18.58 63.43 26.17
N ILE A 9 -17.35 63.08 26.57
CA ILE A 9 -15.99 63.68 26.59
C ILE A 9 -15.07 62.58 27.17
N SER A 10 -13.75 62.76 27.02
CA SER A 10 -12.64 62.12 27.76
C SER A 10 -12.27 60.69 27.36
N GLY A 11 -11.03 60.34 27.01
CA GLY A 11 -9.75 61.04 27.08
C GLY A 11 -8.64 60.00 27.31
N PHE A 12 -7.43 60.29 26.81
CA PHE A 12 -6.14 59.61 27.06
C PHE A 12 -5.70 58.44 26.17
N LEU A 13 -5.06 58.82 25.06
CA LEU A 13 -3.63 58.61 24.75
C LEU A 13 -2.79 57.61 25.59
N LEU A 14 -2.02 56.85 24.79
CA LEU A 14 -0.63 56.39 24.98
C LEU A 14 -0.36 55.01 25.61
N TRP A 15 0.41 54.26 24.81
CA TRP A 15 1.46 53.30 25.17
C TRP A 15 1.15 51.80 25.25
N SER A 16 1.60 51.14 24.17
CA SER A 16 2.62 50.09 24.23
C SER A 16 2.24 48.65 24.54
N ILE A 17 3.01 47.80 23.86
CA ILE A 17 3.20 46.36 24.05
C ILE A 17 2.22 45.49 23.26
N VAL A 18 2.55 45.32 21.97
CA VAL A 18 2.38 44.04 21.27
C VAL A 18 3.12 42.99 22.09
N SER A 19 2.40 42.36 23.01
CA SER A 19 2.93 41.29 23.85
C SER A 19 2.77 39.99 23.09
N LEU A 20 3.93 39.46 22.73
CA LEU A 20 4.24 38.09 22.33
C LEU A 20 3.39 37.09 23.15
N ALA A 21 2.26 36.65 22.60
CA ALA A 21 1.54 35.49 23.13
C ALA A 21 2.31 34.23 22.73
N PHE A 22 3.32 33.95 23.55
CA PHE A 22 4.07 32.73 23.63
C PHE A 22 3.10 31.53 23.57
N PHE A 23 3.23 30.71 22.54
CA PHE A 23 2.62 29.38 22.47
C PHE A 23 3.15 28.59 23.67
N LEU A 24 2.38 28.57 24.76
CA LEU A 24 2.65 27.68 25.88
C LEU A 24 2.24 26.28 25.41
N ILE A 25 3.22 25.56 24.85
CA ILE A 25 3.14 24.11 24.66
C ILE A 25 3.02 23.52 26.06
N LEU A 26 1.80 23.19 26.47
CA LEU A 26 1.56 22.36 27.64
C LEU A 26 2.36 21.07 27.47
N PRO A 27 3.21 20.68 28.42
CA PRO A 27 3.80 19.36 28.39
C PRO A 27 2.66 18.35 28.44
N ILE A 28 2.58 17.50 27.41
CA ILE A 28 1.75 16.31 27.44
C ILE A 28 2.34 15.46 28.56
N ASN A 29 1.71 15.52 29.74
CA ASN A 29 1.91 14.52 30.76
C ASN A 29 1.59 13.17 30.10
N ILE A 30 2.62 12.36 29.87
CA ILE A 30 2.48 10.97 29.48
C ILE A 30 1.92 10.29 30.73
N ALA A 31 0.60 10.34 30.87
CA ALA A 31 -0.12 9.61 31.89
C ALA A 31 0.07 8.12 31.64
N ASN A 32 0.45 7.41 32.70
CA ASN A 32 0.72 5.99 32.77
C ASN A 32 -0.23 5.13 31.93
N ALA A 33 0.35 4.14 31.27
CA ALA A 33 -0.32 3.06 30.57
C ALA A 33 -1.38 2.41 31.47
N GLN A 34 -2.65 2.72 31.22
CA GLN A 34 -3.75 1.88 31.65
C GLN A 34 -4.09 0.96 30.49
N TYR A 35 -3.99 -0.35 30.75
CA TYR A 35 -4.63 -1.38 29.96
C TYR A 35 -6.08 -0.98 29.67
N LEU A 36 -6.61 -1.33 28.49
CA LEU A 36 -8.03 -1.19 28.21
C LEU A 36 -8.76 -2.02 29.29
N THR A 37 -9.47 -1.36 30.20
CA THR A 37 -10.18 -2.10 31.23
C THR A 37 -11.31 -2.90 30.55
N PRO A 38 -11.68 -4.08 31.06
CA PRO A 38 -12.80 -4.85 30.51
C PRO A 38 -14.07 -4.01 30.33
N GLU A 39 -14.27 -3.00 31.19
CA GLU A 39 -15.36 -2.04 31.11
C GLU A 39 -15.24 -1.11 29.89
N ARG A 40 -14.05 -0.61 29.55
CA ARG A 40 -13.84 0.23 28.36
C ARG A 40 -13.99 -0.57 27.07
N GLU A 41 -13.54 -1.82 27.04
CA GLU A 41 -13.75 -2.72 25.91
C GLU A 41 -15.25 -3.00 25.68
N ALA A 42 -15.99 -3.25 26.76
CA ALA A 42 -17.44 -3.44 26.69
C ALA A 42 -18.16 -2.18 26.20
N GLN A 43 -17.73 -0.99 26.64
CA GLN A 43 -18.26 0.29 26.16
C GLN A 43 -18.00 0.52 24.67
N LEU A 44 -16.78 0.26 24.19
CA LEU A 44 -16.45 0.40 22.77
C LEU A 44 -17.28 -0.55 21.89
N LYS A 45 -17.54 -1.79 22.35
CA LYS A 45 -18.41 -2.74 21.66
C LYS A 45 -19.86 -2.26 21.58
N LEU A 46 -20.39 -1.68 22.66
CA LEU A 46 -21.74 -1.11 22.68
C LEU A 46 -21.85 0.10 21.75
N GLU A 47 -20.86 0.99 21.79
CA GLU A 47 -20.83 2.17 20.92
C GLU A 47 -20.70 1.78 19.44
N LEU A 48 -19.87 0.78 19.12
CA LEU A 48 -19.75 0.26 17.76
C LEU A 48 -21.08 -0.32 17.27
N ALA A 49 -21.77 -1.12 18.09
CA ALA A 49 -23.05 -1.72 17.73
C ALA A 49 -24.15 -0.65 17.47
N ASP A 50 -24.17 0.42 18.26
CA ASP A 50 -25.06 1.56 18.02
C ASP A 50 -24.74 2.28 16.71
N VAL A 51 -23.47 2.55 16.44
CA VAL A 51 -23.03 3.18 15.18
C VAL A 51 -23.35 2.30 13.97
N GLU A 52 -23.14 0.99 14.05
CA GLU A 52 -23.48 0.03 12.99
C GLU A 52 -24.99 0.00 12.70
N ALA A 53 -25.83 0.08 13.74
CA ALA A 53 -27.27 0.20 13.56
C ALA A 53 -27.65 1.51 12.84
N GLN A 54 -27.00 2.62 13.20
CA GLN A 54 -27.20 3.91 12.54
C GLN A 54 -26.72 3.90 11.08
N GLN A 55 -25.59 3.24 10.77
CA GLN A 55 -25.09 3.08 9.41
C GLN A 55 -26.12 2.36 8.53
N LYS A 56 -26.64 1.22 9.00
CA LYS A 56 -27.66 0.45 8.27
C LYS A 56 -28.90 1.30 7.98
N GLN A 57 -29.35 2.08 8.96
CA GLN A 57 -30.51 2.96 8.78
C GLN A 57 -30.20 4.11 7.79
N ALA A 58 -29.00 4.67 7.85
CA ALA A 58 -28.56 5.72 6.94
C ALA A 58 -28.40 5.23 5.49
N GLU A 59 -27.93 3.99 5.29
CA GLU A 59 -27.86 3.34 3.97
C GLU A 59 -29.26 3.11 3.38
N ILE A 60 -30.21 2.64 4.17
CA ILE A 60 -31.61 2.50 3.75
C ILE A 60 -32.18 3.86 3.32
N ALA A 61 -31.92 4.92 4.09
CA ALA A 61 -32.36 6.27 3.77
C ALA A 61 -31.71 6.81 2.47
N LEU A 62 -30.43 6.52 2.24
CA LEU A 62 -29.73 6.87 1.00
C LEU A 62 -30.36 6.17 -0.21
N ASP A 63 -30.65 4.88 -0.11
CA ASP A 63 -31.28 4.13 -1.19
C ASP A 63 -32.71 4.58 -1.48
N GLN A 64 -33.47 4.95 -0.44
CA GLN A 64 -34.77 5.57 -0.60
C GLN A 64 -34.66 6.94 -1.28
N ALA A 65 -33.66 7.76 -0.94
CA ALA A 65 -33.43 9.04 -1.59
C ALA A 65 -33.06 8.88 -3.08
N ARG A 66 -32.27 7.86 -3.44
CA ARG A 66 -31.90 7.53 -4.83
C ARG A 66 -33.11 7.20 -5.71
N LYS A 67 -34.14 6.56 -5.15
CA LYS A 67 -35.36 6.11 -5.86
C LYS A 67 -36.35 7.24 -6.19
N LYS A 68 -36.19 8.43 -5.62
CA LYS A 68 -37.07 9.58 -5.90
C LYS A 68 -36.82 10.14 -7.32
N SER A 69 -37.81 10.80 -7.89
CA SER A 69 -37.71 11.45 -9.20
C SER A 69 -36.65 12.55 -9.22
N ALA A 70 -35.90 12.66 -10.33
CA ALA A 70 -34.80 13.61 -10.49
C ALA A 70 -35.26 15.06 -10.23
N SER A 71 -34.63 15.70 -9.24
CA SER A 71 -34.89 17.09 -8.85
C SER A 71 -33.72 17.60 -8.01
N ILE A 72 -33.55 18.92 -7.91
CA ILE A 72 -32.54 19.54 -7.04
C ILE A 72 -32.75 19.11 -5.57
N SER A 73 -34.02 19.07 -5.12
CA SER A 73 -34.37 18.65 -3.76
C SER A 73 -33.97 17.20 -3.48
N ARG A 74 -34.18 16.31 -4.47
CA ARG A 74 -33.68 14.92 -4.38
C ARG A 74 -32.16 14.90 -4.29
N ASP A 75 -31.47 15.59 -5.19
CA ASP A 75 -30.00 15.53 -5.27
C ASP A 75 -29.36 16.04 -3.98
N ILE A 76 -29.91 17.11 -3.39
CA ILE A 76 -29.52 17.59 -2.06
C ILE A 76 -29.77 16.52 -0.99
N SER A 77 -30.94 15.86 -1.00
CA SER A 77 -31.25 14.78 -0.05
C SER A 77 -30.30 13.59 -0.17
N ILE A 78 -29.87 13.25 -1.40
CA ILE A 78 -28.88 12.20 -1.65
C ILE A 78 -27.51 12.61 -1.08
N LEU A 79 -27.08 13.86 -1.31
CA LEU A 79 -25.82 14.37 -0.76
C LEU A 79 -25.84 14.38 0.78
N ASP A 80 -26.95 14.81 1.39
CA ASP A 80 -27.12 14.77 2.84
C ASP A 80 -27.03 13.36 3.41
N ALA A 81 -27.69 12.40 2.75
CA ALA A 81 -27.61 10.99 3.14
C ALA A 81 -26.19 10.43 2.98
N LYS A 82 -25.49 10.74 1.88
CA LYS A 82 -24.09 10.35 1.68
C LYS A 82 -23.17 10.92 2.76
N ILE A 83 -23.27 12.21 3.06
CA ILE A 83 -22.49 12.87 4.11
C ILE A 83 -22.75 12.22 5.46
N ASN A 84 -24.00 11.88 5.77
CA ASN A 84 -24.34 11.20 7.01
C ASN A 84 -23.74 9.78 7.10
N VAL A 85 -23.85 8.99 6.02
CA VAL A 85 -23.20 7.66 5.94
C VAL A 85 -21.69 7.78 6.14
N ALA A 86 -21.03 8.71 5.43
CA ALA A 86 -19.60 8.93 5.55
C ALA A 86 -19.18 9.34 6.98
N LYS A 87 -19.95 10.20 7.65
CA LYS A 87 -19.70 10.59 9.06
C LYS A 87 -19.81 9.40 10.02
N LEU A 88 -20.81 8.54 9.84
CA LEU A 88 -20.98 7.33 10.65
C LEU A 88 -19.86 6.32 10.38
N ASN A 89 -19.44 6.17 9.12
CA ASN A 89 -18.26 5.36 8.76
C ASN A 89 -17.00 5.86 9.46
N ILE A 90 -16.74 7.17 9.43
CA ILE A 90 -15.59 7.77 10.14
C ILE A 90 -15.66 7.47 11.63
N ARG A 91 -16.84 7.60 12.25
CA ARG A 91 -17.01 7.30 13.68
C ARG A 91 -16.70 5.82 13.99
N ALA A 92 -17.27 4.89 13.22
CA ALA A 92 -17.01 3.46 13.38
C ALA A 92 -15.51 3.12 13.24
N LYS A 93 -14.84 3.69 12.22
CA LYS A 93 -13.41 3.47 11.99
C LYS A 93 -12.54 4.11 13.07
N THR A 94 -12.95 5.24 13.64
CA THR A 94 -12.24 5.89 14.75
C THR A 94 -12.26 5.00 16.00
N LEU A 95 -13.41 4.40 16.33
CA LEU A 95 -13.54 3.44 17.43
C LEU A 95 -12.70 2.18 17.16
N LEU A 96 -12.69 1.70 15.91
CA LEU A 96 -11.83 0.59 15.50
C LEU A 96 -10.34 0.92 15.72
N ILE A 97 -9.87 2.10 15.31
CA ILE A 97 -8.48 2.54 15.53
C ILE A 97 -8.16 2.62 17.03
N GLU A 98 -9.07 3.10 17.86
CA GLU A 98 -8.88 3.14 19.32
C GLU A 98 -8.64 1.72 19.87
N SER A 99 -9.45 0.75 19.45
CA SER A 99 -9.27 -0.66 19.86
C SER A 99 -7.96 -1.25 19.34
N LEU A 100 -7.61 -1.01 18.07
CA LEU A 100 -6.40 -1.55 17.45
C LEU A 100 -5.12 -0.96 18.05
N GLY A 101 -5.12 0.34 18.39
CA GLY A 101 -3.95 1.01 18.95
C GLY A 101 -3.49 0.38 20.27
N LYS A 102 -4.43 -0.03 21.12
CA LYS A 102 -4.12 -0.71 22.38
C LYS A 102 -3.71 -2.17 22.20
N ASP A 103 -4.36 -2.90 21.30
CA ASP A 103 -3.93 -4.26 20.92
C ASP A 103 -2.50 -4.29 20.37
N ILE A 104 -2.13 -3.27 19.59
CA ILE A 104 -0.79 -3.09 19.02
C ILE A 104 0.23 -2.88 20.15
N GLU A 105 -0.04 -2.00 21.11
CA GLU A 105 0.82 -1.72 22.27
C GLU A 105 1.06 -3.01 23.09
N ILE A 106 0.00 -3.74 23.46
CA ILE A 106 0.10 -5.00 24.21
C ILE A 106 0.95 -6.05 23.48
N LYS A 107 0.78 -6.16 22.15
CA LYS A 107 1.56 -7.11 21.34
C LYS A 107 3.02 -6.71 21.21
N GLN A 108 3.31 -5.42 21.15
CA GLN A 108 4.69 -4.93 21.16
C GLN A 108 5.39 -5.29 22.46
N ASP A 109 4.75 -5.05 23.61
CA ASP A 109 5.30 -5.38 24.93
C ASP A 109 5.55 -6.89 25.09
N HIS A 110 4.64 -7.73 24.60
CA HIS A 110 4.81 -9.19 24.61
C HIS A 110 5.97 -9.65 23.73
N ILE A 111 6.13 -9.05 22.55
CA ILE A 111 7.27 -9.31 21.65
C ILE A 111 8.59 -8.91 22.31
N GLU A 112 8.65 -7.74 22.95
CA GLU A 112 9.84 -7.27 23.66
C GLU A 112 10.20 -8.24 24.81
N THR A 113 9.20 -8.75 25.52
CA THR A 113 9.39 -9.76 26.57
C THR A 113 9.93 -11.09 26.01
N LEU A 114 9.41 -11.54 24.87
CA LEU A 114 9.92 -12.75 24.19
C LEU A 114 11.34 -12.56 23.65
N ASP A 115 11.63 -11.42 23.02
CA ASP A 115 12.98 -11.09 22.52
C ASP A 115 14.00 -11.03 23.69
N ALA A 116 13.61 -10.49 24.85
CA ALA A 116 14.44 -10.50 26.05
C ALA A 116 14.71 -11.92 26.58
N ARG A 117 13.70 -12.81 26.59
CA ARG A 117 13.87 -14.22 26.98
C ARG A 117 14.81 -14.96 26.03
N ILE A 118 14.68 -14.76 24.72
CA ILE A 118 15.57 -15.34 23.71
C ILE A 118 17.02 -14.89 23.95
N GLU A 119 17.24 -13.61 24.23
CA GLU A 119 18.58 -13.08 24.43
C GLU A 119 19.21 -13.59 25.75
N GLN A 120 18.44 -13.67 26.83
CA GLN A 120 18.88 -14.31 28.07
C GLN A 120 19.25 -15.78 27.85
N GLY A 121 18.39 -16.54 27.15
CA GLY A 121 18.68 -17.94 26.82
C GLY A 121 19.96 -18.10 26.00
N ARG A 122 20.21 -17.22 25.02
CA ARG A 122 21.45 -17.21 24.24
C ARG A 122 22.68 -16.97 25.10
N GLN A 123 22.60 -16.02 26.04
CA GLN A 123 23.68 -15.74 26.98
C GLN A 123 23.95 -16.95 27.87
N THR A 124 22.90 -17.62 28.38
CA THR A 124 23.03 -18.87 29.14
C THR A 124 23.69 -19.96 28.32
N LEU A 125 23.24 -20.21 27.08
CA LEU A 125 23.87 -21.18 26.19
C LEU A 125 25.34 -20.83 25.90
N ALA A 126 25.66 -19.56 25.68
CA ALA A 126 27.04 -19.12 25.43
C ALA A 126 27.95 -19.30 26.64
N VAL A 127 27.44 -19.12 27.86
CA VAL A 127 28.18 -19.43 29.11
C VAL A 127 28.41 -20.94 29.23
N ILE A 128 27.38 -21.74 29.01
CA ILE A 128 27.50 -23.20 29.14
C ILE A 128 28.46 -23.75 28.08
N LEU A 129 28.35 -23.34 26.81
CA LEU A 129 29.27 -23.77 25.75
C LEU A 129 30.72 -23.40 26.03
N ARG A 130 30.98 -22.20 26.57
CA ARG A 130 32.34 -21.81 27.01
C ARG A 130 32.83 -22.69 28.15
N LYS A 131 31.99 -22.97 29.15
CA LYS A 131 32.33 -23.84 30.28
C LYS A 131 32.57 -25.30 29.86
N THR A 132 31.76 -25.82 28.94
CA THR A 132 31.98 -27.15 28.33
C THR A 132 33.32 -27.17 27.59
N ASN A 133 33.61 -26.17 26.75
CA ASN A 133 34.90 -26.09 26.04
C ASN A 133 36.11 -25.91 26.97
N GLU A 134 35.97 -25.14 28.06
CA GLU A 134 37.00 -25.04 29.12
C GLU A 134 37.21 -26.40 29.82
N THR A 135 36.15 -27.18 30.01
CA THR A 135 36.21 -28.49 30.67
C THR A 135 36.74 -29.58 29.73
N ASP A 136 36.39 -29.56 28.45
CA ASP A 136 36.91 -30.46 27.40
C ASP A 136 38.41 -30.23 27.12
N SER A 137 38.97 -29.11 27.59
CA SER A 137 40.41 -28.82 27.51
C SER A 137 41.27 -29.59 28.52
N TYR A 138 40.65 -30.31 29.46
CA TYR A 138 41.34 -31.26 30.34
C TYR A 138 41.35 -32.65 29.70
N SER A 139 42.51 -33.28 29.60
CA SER A 139 42.59 -34.66 29.12
C SER A 139 41.90 -35.59 30.14
N LEU A 140 41.08 -36.54 29.66
CA LEU A 140 40.46 -37.59 30.48
C LEU A 140 41.47 -38.26 31.45
N PRO A 141 42.73 -38.52 31.05
CA PRO A 141 43.79 -38.95 31.98
C PRO A 141 44.13 -37.97 33.11
N GLU A 142 44.15 -36.65 32.88
CA GLU A 142 44.42 -35.62 33.92
C GLU A 142 43.29 -35.51 34.96
N VAL A 143 42.03 -35.67 34.55
CA VAL A 143 40.87 -35.59 35.45
C VAL A 143 40.80 -36.83 36.37
N ILE A 144 41.10 -38.01 35.83
CA ILE A 144 41.13 -39.27 36.61
C ILE A 144 42.29 -39.27 37.62
N LEU A 145 43.44 -38.66 37.28
CA LEU A 145 44.62 -38.58 38.14
C LEU A 145 44.56 -37.47 39.20
N SER A 146 43.68 -36.48 39.05
CA SER A 146 43.53 -35.35 39.98
C SER A 146 42.45 -35.56 41.05
N GLN A 147 41.59 -36.58 40.90
CA GLN A 147 40.52 -36.85 41.86
C GLN A 147 40.92 -37.87 42.93
N THR A 148 40.70 -37.51 44.19
CA THR A 148 41.09 -38.32 45.36
C THR A 148 40.04 -39.33 45.81
N THR A 149 38.81 -39.31 45.26
CA THR A 149 37.74 -40.27 45.62
C THR A 149 36.82 -40.62 44.45
N VAL A 150 36.35 -41.87 44.41
CA VAL A 150 35.36 -42.38 43.42
C VAL A 150 34.03 -41.61 43.49
N THR A 151 33.67 -41.08 44.67
CA THR A 151 32.46 -40.27 44.88
C THR A 151 32.53 -38.91 44.16
N GLY A 152 33.71 -38.29 44.04
CA GLY A 152 33.89 -37.04 43.28
C GLY A 152 33.60 -37.24 41.79
N PHE A 153 34.07 -38.35 41.22
CA PHE A 153 33.84 -38.70 39.82
C PHE A 153 32.33 -38.89 39.50
N PHE A 154 31.57 -39.55 40.38
CA PHE A 154 30.13 -39.74 40.18
C PHE A 154 29.33 -38.43 40.37
N ASN A 155 29.75 -37.54 41.26
CA ASN A 155 29.15 -36.22 41.41
C ASN A 155 29.37 -35.34 40.16
N ASP A 156 30.54 -35.46 39.52
CA ASP A 156 30.84 -34.72 38.29
C ASP A 156 30.08 -35.25 37.08
N LEU A 157 29.84 -36.57 37.00
CA LEU A 157 28.96 -37.17 35.98
C LEU A 157 27.49 -36.74 36.13
N ASP A 158 26.98 -36.66 37.35
CA ASP A 158 25.62 -36.15 37.61
C ASP A 158 25.50 -34.65 37.30
N THR A 159 26.56 -33.89 37.61
CA THR A 159 26.69 -32.48 37.22
C THR A 159 26.70 -32.31 35.70
N PHE A 160 27.42 -33.16 34.97
CA PHE A 160 27.47 -33.13 33.51
C PHE A 160 26.10 -33.46 32.87
N SER A 161 25.42 -34.50 33.37
CA SER A 161 24.06 -34.86 32.95
C SER A 161 23.06 -33.72 33.19
N SER A 162 23.17 -33.05 34.34
CA SER A 162 22.35 -31.89 34.69
C SER A 162 22.62 -30.70 33.78
N VAL A 163 23.88 -30.44 33.41
CA VAL A 163 24.27 -29.40 32.44
C VAL A 163 23.74 -29.72 31.04
N GLN A 164 23.87 -30.97 30.58
CA GLN A 164 23.35 -31.41 29.28
C GLN A 164 21.81 -31.29 29.22
N SER A 165 21.12 -31.62 30.30
CA SER A 165 19.67 -31.46 30.43
C SER A 165 19.26 -29.98 30.45
N GLY A 166 20.02 -29.13 31.15
CA GLY A 166 19.85 -27.68 31.15
C GLY A 166 20.04 -27.05 29.77
N LEU A 167 21.09 -27.45 29.04
CA LEU A 167 21.35 -27.03 27.65
C LEU A 167 20.20 -27.38 26.72
N LYS A 168 19.75 -28.63 26.78
CA LYS A 168 18.63 -29.10 25.96
C LYS A 168 17.37 -28.29 26.24
N ARG A 169 17.03 -28.09 27.51
CA ARG A 169 15.87 -27.29 27.93
C ARG A 169 15.96 -25.84 27.45
N THR A 170 17.08 -25.15 27.68
CA THR A 170 17.27 -23.76 27.25
C THR A 170 17.23 -23.62 25.73
N PHE A 171 17.78 -24.59 24.99
CA PHE A 171 17.68 -24.60 23.53
C PHE A 171 16.24 -24.80 23.05
N GLU A 172 15.48 -25.71 23.67
CA GLU A 172 14.06 -25.94 23.39
C GLU A 172 13.21 -24.70 23.70
N GLU A 173 13.46 -24.04 24.84
CA GLU A 173 12.83 -22.77 25.24
C GLU A 173 13.10 -21.66 24.21
N ILE A 174 14.36 -21.41 23.82
CA ILE A 174 14.70 -20.41 22.78
C ILE A 174 14.03 -20.73 21.45
N ARG A 175 14.00 -22.01 21.06
CA ARG A 175 13.35 -22.42 19.81
C ARG A 175 11.85 -22.15 19.86
N SER A 176 11.20 -22.45 20.99
CA SER A 176 9.78 -22.17 21.21
C SER A 176 9.50 -20.66 21.17
N ASP A 177 10.23 -19.89 21.97
CA ASP A 177 10.08 -18.43 22.04
C ASP A 177 10.30 -17.80 20.65
N ARG A 178 11.27 -18.28 19.86
CA ARG A 178 11.51 -17.77 18.50
C ARG A 178 10.33 -18.02 17.55
N VAL A 179 9.65 -19.16 17.68
CA VAL A 179 8.45 -19.48 16.88
C VAL A 179 7.29 -18.59 17.32
N GLU A 180 7.10 -18.41 18.63
CA GLU A 180 6.09 -17.53 19.19
C GLU A 180 6.32 -16.07 18.78
N THR A 181 7.53 -15.54 18.94
CA THR A 181 7.92 -14.18 18.53
C THR A 181 7.63 -13.94 17.05
N LYS A 182 7.94 -14.91 16.18
CA LYS A 182 7.64 -14.77 14.75
C LYS A 182 6.14 -14.66 14.50
N THR A 183 5.36 -15.51 15.18
CA THR A 183 3.90 -15.51 15.07
C THR A 183 3.30 -14.19 15.57
N GLU A 184 3.79 -13.67 16.70
CA GLU A 184 3.33 -12.40 17.25
C GLU A 184 3.73 -11.20 16.38
N LYS A 185 4.94 -11.20 15.79
CA LYS A 185 5.35 -10.18 14.81
C LYS A 185 4.45 -10.20 13.58
N ASP A 186 4.12 -11.38 13.04
CA ASP A 186 3.20 -11.51 11.90
C ASP A 186 1.78 -11.03 12.25
N ASN A 187 1.31 -11.28 13.48
CA ASN A 187 0.01 -10.80 13.96
C ASN A 187 -0.01 -9.28 14.19
N LEU A 188 1.07 -8.72 14.74
CA LEU A 188 1.24 -7.29 14.94
C LEU A 188 1.21 -6.55 13.60
N ASP A 189 1.89 -7.08 12.58
CA ASP A 189 1.90 -6.48 11.23
C ASP A 189 0.50 -6.49 10.60
N LYS A 190 -0.31 -7.54 10.81
CA LYS A 190 -1.72 -7.56 10.38
C LYS A 190 -2.53 -6.46 11.06
N ARG A 191 -2.37 -6.27 12.37
CA ARG A 191 -3.09 -5.22 13.13
C ARG A 191 -2.70 -3.82 12.68
N ARG A 192 -1.41 -3.57 12.46
CA ARG A 192 -0.92 -2.30 11.89
C ARG A 192 -1.49 -2.03 10.50
N ASN A 193 -1.56 -3.05 9.64
CA ASN A 193 -2.19 -2.90 8.32
C ASN A 193 -3.68 -2.54 8.44
N SER A 194 -4.43 -3.18 9.34
CA SER A 194 -5.83 -2.82 9.62
C SER A 194 -6.00 -1.38 10.11
N GLU A 195 -5.08 -0.89 10.97
CA GLU A 195 -5.11 0.50 11.43
C GLU A 195 -4.81 1.47 10.28
N ILE A 196 -3.81 1.16 9.45
CA ILE A 196 -3.46 1.95 8.26
C ILE A 196 -4.65 2.03 7.29
N ASP A 197 -5.32 0.90 7.06
CA ASP A 197 -6.52 0.82 6.20
C ASP A 197 -7.65 1.69 6.77
N ALA A 198 -7.95 1.56 8.06
CA ALA A 198 -8.99 2.37 8.70
C ALA A 198 -8.67 3.88 8.65
N ARG A 199 -7.40 4.26 8.82
CA ARG A 199 -6.96 5.66 8.71
C ARG A 199 -7.10 6.18 7.27
N HIS A 200 -6.77 5.35 6.28
CA HIS A 200 -6.95 5.71 4.88
C HIS A 200 -8.43 5.90 4.54
N ASP A 201 -9.29 4.96 4.94
CA ASP A 201 -10.74 5.04 4.76
C ASP A 201 -11.29 6.36 5.33
N ILE A 202 -10.87 6.75 6.54
CA ILE A 202 -11.27 8.04 7.16
C ILE A 202 -10.85 9.22 6.29
N GLN A 203 -9.61 9.23 5.79
CA GLN A 203 -9.12 10.32 4.94
C GLN A 203 -9.90 10.41 3.62
N GLU A 204 -10.27 9.27 3.04
CA GLU A 204 -11.09 9.23 1.83
C GLU A 204 -12.51 9.73 2.08
N GLU A 205 -13.12 9.32 3.19
CA GLU A 205 -14.47 9.77 3.56
C GLU A 205 -14.50 11.26 3.88
N GLN A 206 -13.45 11.80 4.50
CA GLN A 206 -13.31 13.25 4.71
C GLN A 206 -13.28 14.01 3.37
N LYS A 207 -12.48 13.55 2.40
CA LYS A 207 -12.46 14.14 1.06
C LYS A 207 -13.82 14.03 0.36
N ASN A 208 -14.52 12.91 0.53
CA ASN A 208 -15.86 12.71 -0.04
C ASN A 208 -16.86 13.69 0.57
N ILE A 209 -16.84 13.87 1.89
CA ILE A 209 -17.69 14.83 2.60
C ILE A 209 -17.42 16.24 2.08
N GLU A 210 -16.16 16.67 1.98
CA GLU A 210 -15.81 18.00 1.47
C GLU A 210 -16.34 18.22 0.04
N ALA A 211 -16.22 17.21 -0.83
CA ALA A 211 -16.71 17.26 -2.20
C ALA A 211 -18.25 17.31 -2.26
N ASP A 212 -18.93 16.47 -1.48
CA ASP A 212 -20.39 16.41 -1.42
C ASP A 212 -20.98 17.68 -0.79
N GLU A 213 -20.32 18.25 0.22
CA GLU A 213 -20.70 19.54 0.81
C GLU A 213 -20.56 20.68 -0.21
N LYS A 214 -19.47 20.70 -0.97
CA LYS A 214 -19.28 21.70 -2.05
C LYS A 214 -20.35 21.57 -3.13
N GLU A 215 -20.66 20.36 -3.57
CA GLU A 215 -21.73 20.12 -4.55
C GLU A 215 -23.10 20.50 -3.99
N LYS A 216 -23.36 20.20 -2.71
CA LYS A 216 -24.59 20.60 -2.02
C LYS A 216 -24.75 22.13 -2.03
N GLN A 217 -23.69 22.87 -1.71
CA GLN A 217 -23.73 24.34 -1.77
C GLN A 217 -23.96 24.87 -3.19
N ARG A 218 -23.38 24.21 -4.20
CA ARG A 218 -23.64 24.52 -5.63
C ARG A 218 -25.12 24.31 -5.98
N LEU A 219 -25.70 23.19 -5.59
CA LEU A 219 -27.12 22.87 -5.83
C LEU A 219 -28.07 23.80 -5.06
N LEU A 220 -27.76 24.15 -3.81
CA LEU A 220 -28.54 25.12 -3.04
C LEU A 220 -28.54 26.51 -3.69
N SER A 221 -27.40 26.93 -4.24
CA SER A 221 -27.28 28.19 -4.97
C SER A 221 -28.03 28.16 -6.30
N ALA A 222 -27.96 27.04 -7.01
CA ALA A 222 -28.73 26.79 -8.24
C ALA A 222 -30.25 26.78 -7.97
N SER A 223 -30.69 26.17 -6.87
CA SER A 223 -32.10 26.15 -6.44
C SER A 223 -32.66 27.55 -6.18
N LYS A 224 -31.82 28.48 -5.72
CA LYS A 224 -32.22 29.88 -5.49
C LYS A 224 -32.30 30.71 -6.77
N SER A 225 -31.78 30.22 -7.90
CA SER A 225 -31.60 30.97 -9.16
C SER A 225 -32.47 30.47 -10.35
N ASN A 226 -33.57 29.75 -10.07
CA ASN A 226 -34.54 29.14 -11.01
C ASN A 226 -34.03 27.92 -11.82
N GLU A 227 -34.96 27.06 -12.28
CA GLU A 227 -34.74 25.73 -12.92
C GLU A 227 -33.76 25.71 -14.11
N LYS A 228 -33.57 26.83 -14.82
CA LYS A 228 -32.60 26.92 -15.94
C LYS A 228 -31.16 26.63 -15.48
N SER A 229 -30.79 26.94 -14.24
CA SER A 229 -29.44 26.67 -13.70
C SER A 229 -29.15 25.17 -13.54
N TYR A 230 -30.16 24.38 -13.17
CA TYR A 230 -30.02 22.92 -13.00
C TYR A 230 -29.86 22.19 -14.34
N SER A 231 -30.58 22.64 -15.37
CA SER A 231 -30.40 22.09 -16.73
C SER A 231 -28.97 22.27 -17.25
N SER A 232 -28.31 23.38 -16.90
CA SER A 232 -26.91 23.65 -17.24
C SER A 232 -25.93 22.72 -16.50
N ILE A 233 -26.14 22.51 -15.19
CA ILE A 233 -25.31 21.58 -14.39
C ILE A 233 -25.44 20.15 -14.93
N LEU A 234 -26.65 19.72 -15.30
CA LEU A 234 -26.87 18.41 -15.89
C LEU A 234 -26.23 18.31 -17.28
N ALA A 235 -26.26 19.38 -18.08
CA ALA A 235 -25.58 19.45 -19.37
C ALA A 235 -24.05 19.35 -19.22
N GLU A 236 -23.45 20.02 -18.24
CA GLU A 236 -22.01 19.94 -17.94
C GLU A 236 -21.61 18.51 -17.53
N LYS A 237 -22.37 17.87 -16.63
CA LYS A 237 -22.11 16.47 -16.23
C LYS A 237 -22.21 15.51 -17.42
N ARG A 238 -23.23 15.69 -18.28
CA ARG A 238 -23.41 14.90 -19.50
C ARG A 238 -22.30 15.15 -20.52
N GLN A 239 -21.85 16.39 -20.67
CA GLN A 239 -20.72 16.75 -21.54
C GLN A 239 -19.43 16.10 -21.03
N ARG A 240 -19.11 16.24 -19.74
CA ARG A 240 -17.93 15.63 -19.11
C ARG A 240 -17.92 14.11 -19.32
N ALA A 241 -19.05 13.44 -19.07
CA ALA A 241 -19.16 12.00 -19.33
C ALA A 241 -19.08 11.66 -20.82
N GLY A 242 -19.61 12.52 -21.70
CA GLY A 242 -19.47 12.41 -23.15
C GLY A 242 -18.01 12.51 -23.62
N GLU A 243 -17.24 13.45 -23.06
CA GLU A 243 -15.80 13.62 -23.33
C GLU A 243 -15.01 12.38 -22.87
N ILE A 244 -15.28 11.87 -21.66
CA ILE A 244 -14.63 10.65 -21.18
C ILE A 244 -15.03 9.46 -22.06
N ARG A 245 -16.32 9.31 -22.41
CA ARG A 245 -16.79 8.25 -23.33
C ARG A 245 -16.15 8.37 -24.71
N ALA A 246 -15.99 9.58 -25.26
CA ALA A 246 -15.28 9.79 -26.51
C ALA A 246 -13.80 9.40 -26.42
N ALA A 247 -13.14 9.68 -25.29
CA ALA A 247 -11.80 9.19 -24.99
C ALA A 247 -11.75 7.66 -24.77
N LEU A 248 -12.88 6.99 -24.51
CA LEU A 248 -12.92 5.53 -24.48
C LEU A 248 -12.83 4.91 -25.89
N PHE A 249 -13.29 5.63 -26.92
CA PHE A 249 -13.40 5.12 -28.30
C PHE A 249 -12.44 5.78 -29.30
N SER A 250 -11.58 6.70 -28.86
CA SER A 250 -10.55 7.28 -29.74
C SER A 250 -9.41 6.29 -29.96
N LEU A 251 -9.53 5.49 -31.02
CA LEU A 251 -8.42 4.70 -31.54
C LEU A 251 -7.44 5.66 -32.24
N ARG A 252 -6.26 5.85 -31.66
CA ARG A 252 -5.13 6.54 -32.32
C ARG A 252 -3.97 5.56 -32.48
N ASP A 253 -3.36 5.58 -33.66
CA ASP A 253 -2.17 4.82 -34.00
C ASP A 253 -0.90 5.45 -33.39
N VAL A 254 -0.56 5.08 -32.16
CA VAL A 254 0.81 5.17 -31.62
C VAL A 254 0.94 4.29 -30.38
N ALA A 255 2.17 3.99 -29.97
CA ALA A 255 2.55 3.15 -28.82
C ALA A 255 1.86 3.47 -27.46
N ALA A 256 1.12 4.58 -27.36
CA ALA A 256 0.38 4.99 -26.18
C ALA A 256 -1.03 4.35 -26.14
N ILE A 257 -1.44 3.87 -24.97
CA ILE A 257 -2.70 3.14 -24.74
C ILE A 257 -3.76 4.15 -24.27
N PRO A 258 -4.83 4.42 -25.03
CA PRO A 258 -5.92 5.30 -24.59
C PRO A 258 -6.61 4.80 -23.33
N PHE A 259 -7.12 5.71 -22.50
CA PHE A 259 -7.74 5.37 -21.22
C PHE A 259 -8.86 4.32 -21.35
N GLY A 260 -9.72 4.37 -22.36
CA GLY A 260 -10.79 3.37 -22.45
C GLY A 260 -10.30 1.97 -22.73
N GLN A 261 -9.31 1.84 -23.61
CA GLN A 261 -8.68 0.56 -23.88
C GLN A 261 -7.93 0.06 -22.63
N ALA A 262 -7.23 0.96 -21.93
CA ALA A 262 -6.56 0.64 -20.67
C ALA A 262 -7.55 0.18 -19.59
N LEU A 263 -8.70 0.88 -19.45
CA LEU A 263 -9.76 0.53 -18.50
C LEU A 263 -10.41 -0.80 -18.87
N GLN A 264 -10.62 -1.08 -20.16
CA GLN A 264 -11.13 -2.37 -20.62
C GLN A 264 -10.17 -3.50 -20.22
N TYR A 265 -8.87 -3.35 -20.49
CA TYR A 265 -7.87 -4.35 -20.10
C TYR A 265 -7.77 -4.51 -18.58
N ALA A 266 -7.75 -3.42 -17.82
CA ALA A 266 -7.74 -3.46 -16.37
C ALA A 266 -9.00 -4.12 -15.79
N THR A 267 -10.17 -3.91 -16.39
CA THR A 267 -11.44 -4.52 -15.97
C THR A 267 -11.46 -6.03 -16.26
N LEU A 268 -11.03 -6.45 -17.45
CA LEU A 268 -10.92 -7.87 -17.79
C LEU A 268 -9.92 -8.59 -16.88
N ALA A 269 -8.78 -7.95 -16.61
CA ALA A 269 -7.79 -8.48 -15.68
C ALA A 269 -8.34 -8.57 -14.25
N SER A 270 -9.03 -7.53 -13.79
CA SER A 270 -9.69 -7.48 -12.48
C SER A 270 -10.67 -8.62 -12.26
N GLN A 271 -11.48 -8.95 -13.27
CA GLN A 271 -12.43 -10.08 -13.21
C GLN A 271 -11.75 -11.43 -12.98
N LYS A 272 -10.51 -11.60 -13.45
CA LYS A 272 -9.75 -12.85 -13.32
C LYS A 272 -8.91 -12.91 -12.04
N THR A 273 -8.49 -11.77 -11.50
CA THR A 273 -7.46 -11.72 -10.45
C THR A 273 -7.94 -11.11 -9.15
N GLY A 274 -9.11 -10.46 -9.14
CA GLY A 274 -9.64 -9.72 -8.00
C GLY A 274 -8.92 -8.40 -7.71
N VAL A 275 -7.94 -7.99 -8.52
CA VAL A 275 -7.21 -6.72 -8.31
C VAL A 275 -8.03 -5.56 -8.84
N ARG A 276 -8.10 -4.45 -8.10
CA ARG A 276 -8.91 -3.29 -8.47
C ARG A 276 -8.42 -2.62 -9.77
N PRO A 277 -9.30 -2.26 -10.73
CA PRO A 277 -8.89 -1.66 -12.00
C PRO A 277 -8.07 -0.37 -11.85
N ALA A 278 -8.48 0.52 -10.93
CA ALA A 278 -7.76 1.77 -10.67
C ALA A 278 -6.34 1.54 -10.16
N PHE A 279 -6.12 0.50 -9.35
CA PHE A 279 -4.80 0.15 -8.85
C PHE A 279 -3.90 -0.41 -9.96
N ILE A 280 -4.44 -1.28 -10.84
CA ILE A 280 -3.72 -1.74 -12.04
C ILE A 280 -3.32 -0.54 -12.90
N LEU A 281 -4.25 0.37 -13.19
CA LEU A 281 -3.95 1.59 -13.95
C LEU A 281 -2.92 2.49 -13.24
N GLY A 282 -2.95 2.55 -11.91
CA GLY A 282 -1.97 3.27 -11.10
C GLY A 282 -0.54 2.72 -11.25
N ILE A 283 -0.39 1.39 -11.35
CA ILE A 283 0.90 0.76 -11.68
C ILE A 283 1.36 1.18 -13.06
N PHE A 284 0.50 1.13 -14.07
CA PHE A 284 0.88 1.52 -15.43
C PHE A 284 1.21 3.01 -15.57
N ALA A 285 0.50 3.88 -14.82
CA ALA A 285 0.81 5.30 -14.73
C ALA A 285 2.20 5.53 -14.12
N GLN A 286 2.60 4.72 -13.13
CA GLN A 286 3.92 4.77 -12.51
C GLN A 286 5.01 4.19 -13.41
N GLU A 287 4.75 3.07 -14.08
CA GLU A 287 5.75 2.31 -14.85
C GLU A 287 6.01 2.91 -16.24
N SER A 288 4.94 3.32 -16.93
CA SER A 288 5.01 3.73 -18.34
C SER A 288 4.48 5.14 -18.60
N SER A 289 4.25 5.89 -17.51
CA SER A 289 3.70 7.25 -17.49
C SER A 289 2.23 7.34 -17.90
N LEU A 290 1.53 8.30 -17.27
CA LEU A 290 0.19 8.74 -17.65
C LEU A 290 0.28 10.18 -18.18
N ASN A 291 -0.04 10.37 -19.45
CA ASN A 291 -0.29 11.71 -19.98
C ASN A 291 -1.71 12.14 -19.56
N ARG A 292 -1.80 13.16 -18.71
CA ARG A 292 -3.07 13.64 -18.15
C ARG A 292 -3.91 14.45 -19.14
N GLU A 293 -3.28 15.09 -20.11
CA GLU A 293 -3.97 15.90 -21.13
C GLU A 293 -4.68 15.00 -22.14
N THR A 294 -3.99 13.94 -22.59
CA THR A 294 -4.53 12.99 -23.57
C THR A 294 -5.15 11.76 -22.94
N SER A 295 -5.03 11.58 -21.61
CA SER A 295 -5.47 10.38 -20.88
C SER A 295 -4.94 9.08 -21.50
N THR A 296 -3.63 9.05 -21.79
CA THR A 296 -2.96 7.90 -22.41
C THR A 296 -1.86 7.33 -21.50
N PHE A 297 -1.75 6.00 -21.48
CA PHE A 297 -0.72 5.23 -20.77
C PHE A 297 0.36 4.75 -21.76
N GLY A 298 1.47 4.19 -21.30
CA GLY A 298 2.44 3.59 -22.21
C GLY A 298 3.30 4.59 -23.00
N GLY A 299 3.40 5.83 -22.54
CA GLY A 299 4.24 6.84 -23.19
C GLY A 299 5.75 6.51 -23.12
N ASN A 300 6.16 5.73 -22.13
CA ASN A 300 7.55 5.37 -21.86
C ASN A 300 7.72 3.85 -21.71
N VAL A 301 7.78 3.11 -22.83
CA VAL A 301 7.88 1.62 -22.85
C VAL A 301 9.29 1.08 -23.11
N GLY A 302 10.30 1.94 -23.13
CA GLY A 302 11.69 1.57 -23.36
C GLY A 302 12.44 2.61 -24.21
N SER A 303 13.76 2.64 -24.08
CA SER A 303 14.62 3.57 -24.83
C SER A 303 16.03 3.02 -25.07
N CYS A 304 16.24 1.73 -24.82
CA CYS A 304 17.50 1.04 -25.03
C CYS A 304 17.27 -0.27 -25.81
N TYR A 305 18.29 -0.68 -26.55
CA TYR A 305 18.40 -2.01 -27.16
C TYR A 305 19.53 -2.78 -26.49
N LEU A 306 19.40 -4.11 -26.38
CA LEU A 306 20.55 -4.96 -26.06
C LEU A 306 21.53 -4.93 -27.24
N ALA A 307 22.83 -4.83 -26.98
CA ALA A 307 23.87 -4.80 -28.01
C ALA A 307 24.90 -5.91 -27.82
N ASP A 308 25.29 -6.22 -26.58
CA ASP A 308 26.20 -7.30 -26.25
C ASP A 308 25.55 -8.24 -25.22
N PRO A 309 25.19 -9.48 -25.62
CA PRO A 309 24.56 -10.43 -24.71
C PRO A 309 25.50 -10.97 -23.63
N ASN A 310 26.82 -10.96 -23.84
CA ASN A 310 27.77 -11.50 -22.86
C ASN A 310 27.96 -10.55 -21.68
N THR A 311 27.97 -9.24 -21.94
CA THR A 311 28.14 -8.21 -20.91
C THR A 311 26.83 -7.58 -20.46
N GLY A 312 25.76 -7.73 -21.24
CA GLY A 312 24.48 -7.05 -20.99
C GLY A 312 24.52 -5.56 -21.34
N THR A 313 25.52 -5.13 -22.10
CA THR A 313 25.65 -3.75 -22.61
C THR A 313 24.63 -3.51 -23.72
N GLY A 314 24.12 -2.30 -23.81
CA GLY A 314 23.13 -1.90 -24.81
C GLY A 314 23.40 -0.53 -25.41
N ILE A 315 22.49 -0.09 -26.29
CA ILE A 315 22.58 1.20 -26.97
C ILE A 315 21.33 2.02 -26.66
N ARG A 316 21.50 3.28 -26.25
CA ARG A 316 20.37 4.21 -26.11
C ARG A 316 19.87 4.68 -27.47
N VAL A 317 18.56 4.64 -27.67
CA VAL A 317 17.90 4.97 -28.94
C VAL A 317 18.19 6.42 -29.36
N SER A 318 18.04 7.37 -28.43
CA SER A 318 18.14 8.80 -28.73
C SER A 318 19.55 9.28 -29.06
N THR A 319 20.56 8.79 -28.32
CA THR A 319 21.95 9.25 -28.45
C THR A 319 22.84 8.31 -29.24
N ARG A 320 22.39 7.08 -29.51
CA ARG A 320 23.19 5.99 -30.12
C ARG A 320 24.47 5.65 -29.36
N THR A 321 24.54 6.00 -28.09
CA THR A 321 25.70 5.72 -27.23
C THR A 321 25.56 4.37 -26.55
N SER A 322 26.70 3.69 -26.37
CA SER A 322 26.79 2.46 -25.56
C SER A 322 26.52 2.75 -24.08
N ILE A 323 25.74 1.88 -23.42
CA ILE A 323 25.36 1.96 -22.02
C ILE A 323 25.54 0.59 -21.37
N ALA A 324 26.36 0.52 -20.34
CA ALA A 324 26.53 -0.68 -19.52
C ALA A 324 25.27 -0.97 -18.69
N LYS A 325 25.06 -2.23 -18.30
CA LYS A 325 23.95 -2.67 -17.45
C LYS A 325 22.55 -2.47 -18.05
N VAL A 326 22.42 -2.45 -19.38
CA VAL A 326 21.09 -2.44 -20.02
C VAL A 326 20.32 -3.71 -19.68
N MET A 327 20.99 -4.84 -19.54
CA MET A 327 20.34 -6.08 -19.11
C MET A 327 21.30 -6.89 -18.25
N ASN A 328 20.81 -7.63 -17.27
CA ASN A 328 21.69 -8.49 -16.48
C ASN A 328 22.13 -9.69 -17.33
N PRO A 329 23.44 -9.90 -17.57
CA PRO A 329 23.92 -10.93 -18.49
C PRO A 329 23.62 -12.36 -18.03
N THR A 330 23.67 -12.63 -16.73
CA THR A 330 23.48 -13.99 -16.21
C THR A 330 22.02 -14.28 -15.87
N ARG A 331 21.25 -13.27 -15.47
CA ARG A 331 19.85 -13.43 -15.03
C ARG A 331 18.84 -13.23 -16.16
N ASP A 332 19.03 -12.23 -17.03
CA ASP A 332 17.94 -11.71 -17.88
C ASP A 332 18.19 -11.85 -19.39
N VAL A 333 19.46 -11.79 -19.85
CA VAL A 333 19.76 -11.87 -21.29
C VAL A 333 19.27 -13.18 -21.90
N GLY A 334 19.55 -14.33 -21.27
CA GLY A 334 19.09 -15.63 -21.75
C GLY A 334 17.57 -15.70 -21.92
N PRO A 335 16.79 -15.46 -20.85
CA PRO A 335 15.33 -15.41 -20.94
C PRO A 335 14.79 -14.39 -21.96
N PHE A 336 15.42 -13.23 -22.10
CA PHE A 336 15.01 -12.20 -23.05
C PHE A 336 15.21 -12.65 -24.50
N VAL A 337 16.37 -13.21 -24.82
CA VAL A 337 16.68 -13.72 -26.17
C VAL A 337 15.79 -14.89 -26.54
N GLU A 338 15.50 -15.79 -25.60
CA GLU A 338 14.54 -16.89 -25.82
C GLU A 338 13.13 -16.35 -26.09
N LEU A 339 12.65 -15.43 -25.25
CA LEU A 339 11.32 -14.86 -25.37
C LEU A 339 11.13 -14.13 -26.70
N THR A 340 12.03 -13.21 -27.04
CA THR A 340 11.95 -12.43 -28.29
C THR A 340 11.94 -13.34 -29.52
N ARG A 341 12.82 -14.34 -29.58
CA ARG A 341 12.82 -15.34 -30.66
C ARG A 341 11.53 -16.13 -30.73
N SER A 342 10.97 -16.55 -29.59
CA SER A 342 9.69 -17.27 -29.56
C SER A 342 8.50 -16.43 -30.06
N LEU A 343 8.63 -15.10 -29.97
CA LEU A 343 7.65 -14.13 -30.47
C LEU A 343 7.94 -13.68 -31.91
N GLY A 344 8.99 -14.20 -32.55
CA GLY A 344 9.43 -13.78 -33.89
C GLY A 344 10.06 -12.39 -33.93
N LEU A 345 10.52 -11.86 -32.79
CA LEU A 345 11.17 -10.56 -32.65
C LEU A 345 12.70 -10.69 -32.67
N ASP A 346 13.38 -9.67 -33.16
CA ASP A 346 14.84 -9.56 -33.04
C ASP A 346 15.22 -9.01 -31.65
N PRO A 347 15.96 -9.77 -30.79
CA PRO A 347 16.39 -9.29 -29.48
C PRO A 347 17.21 -8.01 -29.52
N TYR A 348 17.93 -7.74 -30.61
CA TYR A 348 18.81 -6.57 -30.73
C TYR A 348 18.11 -5.34 -31.32
N ALA A 349 16.88 -5.51 -31.80
CA ALA A 349 16.01 -4.43 -32.28
C ALA A 349 14.75 -4.22 -31.42
N THR A 350 14.61 -4.98 -30.33
CA THR A 350 13.45 -4.90 -29.43
C THR A 350 13.73 -3.94 -28.27
N LEU A 351 12.84 -2.97 -28.07
CA LEU A 351 12.98 -1.95 -27.04
C LEU A 351 12.81 -2.51 -25.62
N VAL A 352 13.74 -2.09 -24.76
CA VAL A 352 13.70 -2.31 -23.31
C VAL A 352 14.04 -1.03 -22.56
N SER A 353 13.78 -1.01 -21.25
CA SER A 353 14.17 0.11 -20.39
C SER A 353 15.69 0.26 -20.32
N CYS A 354 16.14 1.51 -20.24
CA CYS A 354 17.53 1.82 -19.92
C CYS A 354 17.78 1.68 -18.41
N PRO A 355 19.02 1.43 -17.97
CA PRO A 355 19.33 1.33 -16.55
C PRO A 355 19.11 2.65 -15.82
N LEU A 356 18.59 2.55 -14.61
CA LEU A 356 18.62 3.61 -13.62
C LEU A 356 19.96 3.60 -12.86
N SER A 357 20.21 4.64 -12.06
CA SER A 357 21.47 4.78 -11.29
C SER A 357 21.75 3.62 -10.33
N ILE A 358 20.71 2.88 -9.90
CA ILE A 358 20.79 1.87 -8.84
C ILE A 358 20.51 0.43 -9.33
N GLY A 359 20.72 0.12 -10.61
CA GLY A 359 20.48 -1.25 -11.09
C GLY A 359 20.74 -1.50 -12.56
N TYR A 360 20.13 -2.58 -13.06
CA TYR A 360 20.05 -2.91 -14.47
C TYR A 360 18.76 -2.34 -15.08
N GLY A 361 18.79 -2.09 -16.39
CA GLY A 361 17.59 -1.82 -17.18
C GLY A 361 16.90 -3.12 -17.58
N GLY A 362 16.41 -3.17 -18.82
CA GLY A 362 15.98 -4.42 -19.45
C GLY A 362 14.52 -4.77 -19.20
N ALA A 363 13.77 -3.86 -18.58
CA ALA A 363 12.34 -4.01 -18.38
C ALA A 363 11.59 -3.89 -19.71
N MET A 364 10.61 -4.76 -19.91
CA MET A 364 9.90 -4.95 -21.17
C MET A 364 8.47 -4.45 -21.10
N GLY A 365 8.03 -3.80 -22.16
CA GLY A 365 6.63 -3.42 -22.37
C GLY A 365 6.08 -2.42 -21.35
N PRO A 366 4.77 -2.11 -21.42
CA PRO A 366 4.16 -1.06 -20.60
C PRO A 366 4.07 -1.40 -19.10
N ALA A 367 4.13 -2.68 -18.74
CA ALA A 367 4.20 -3.10 -17.34
C ALA A 367 5.64 -3.13 -16.77
N GLN A 368 6.67 -2.90 -17.61
CA GLN A 368 8.08 -2.90 -17.20
C GLN A 368 8.51 -4.21 -16.50
N PHE A 369 8.11 -5.37 -17.02
CA PHE A 369 8.56 -6.66 -16.48
C PHE A 369 10.00 -6.98 -16.93
N ILE A 370 10.81 -7.48 -16.00
CA ILE A 370 12.12 -8.08 -16.33
C ILE A 370 11.90 -9.46 -16.97
N ALA A 371 12.75 -9.83 -17.94
CA ALA A 371 12.62 -11.05 -18.72
C ALA A 371 12.60 -12.34 -17.88
N SER A 372 13.45 -12.44 -16.85
CA SER A 372 13.44 -13.58 -15.93
C SER A 372 12.10 -13.70 -15.20
N THR A 373 11.56 -12.61 -14.67
CA THR A 373 10.23 -12.58 -14.04
C THR A 373 9.12 -12.98 -15.02
N TRP A 374 9.15 -12.46 -16.25
CA TRP A 374 8.18 -12.84 -17.29
C TRP A 374 8.21 -14.34 -17.58
N SER A 375 9.42 -14.92 -17.67
CA SER A 375 9.60 -16.35 -17.91
C SER A 375 8.97 -17.22 -16.82
N LEU A 376 9.01 -16.78 -15.55
CA LEU A 376 8.39 -17.50 -14.44
C LEU A 376 6.85 -17.50 -14.50
N ILE A 377 6.24 -16.49 -15.13
CA ILE A 377 4.79 -16.31 -15.12
C ILE A 377 4.10 -16.63 -16.46
N LYS A 378 4.87 -16.76 -17.55
CA LYS A 378 4.35 -16.85 -18.93
C LYS A 378 3.33 -17.97 -19.14
N ASP A 379 3.54 -19.16 -18.58
CA ASP A 379 2.63 -20.29 -18.81
C ASP A 379 1.28 -20.10 -18.10
N ARG A 380 1.31 -19.57 -16.87
CA ARG A 380 0.09 -19.24 -16.12
C ARG A 380 -0.65 -18.07 -16.76
N LEU A 381 0.10 -17.10 -17.28
CA LEU A 381 -0.44 -15.97 -18.03
C LEU A 381 -1.14 -16.42 -19.32
N ALA A 382 -0.53 -17.33 -20.10
CA ALA A 382 -1.15 -17.88 -21.31
C ALA A 382 -2.50 -18.55 -21.02
N ARG A 383 -2.57 -19.33 -19.93
CA ARG A 383 -3.83 -19.94 -19.46
C ARG A 383 -4.88 -18.91 -19.04
N LEU A 384 -4.49 -17.85 -18.33
CA LEU A 384 -5.43 -16.80 -17.92
C LEU A 384 -5.95 -15.97 -19.11
N LEU A 385 -5.11 -15.78 -20.12
CA LEU A 385 -5.44 -15.10 -21.37
C LEU A 385 -6.20 -15.98 -22.36
N ASP A 386 -6.28 -17.29 -22.11
CA ASP A 386 -6.85 -18.29 -23.01
C ASP A 386 -6.19 -18.30 -24.40
N ILE A 387 -4.84 -18.27 -24.43
CA ILE A 387 -4.05 -18.33 -25.66
C ILE A 387 -3.16 -19.56 -25.71
N SER A 388 -2.94 -20.10 -26.91
CA SER A 388 -2.04 -21.23 -27.17
C SER A 388 -0.59 -20.83 -27.45
N GLY A 389 -0.33 -19.53 -27.66
CA GLY A 389 0.99 -18.99 -27.98
C GLY A 389 1.69 -18.33 -26.79
N THR A 390 2.94 -17.89 -27.00
CA THR A 390 3.71 -17.19 -25.97
C THR A 390 3.11 -15.81 -25.68
N PRO A 391 2.79 -15.48 -24.42
CA PRO A 391 2.37 -14.13 -24.06
C PRO A 391 3.45 -13.10 -24.39
N ASN A 392 3.08 -12.11 -25.20
CA ASN A 392 3.92 -10.98 -25.58
C ASN A 392 3.87 -9.83 -24.52
N PRO A 393 5.00 -9.48 -23.86
CA PRO A 393 5.03 -8.39 -22.87
C PRO A 393 4.84 -6.99 -23.47
N TRP A 394 5.07 -6.80 -24.77
CA TRP A 394 4.80 -5.55 -25.48
C TRP A 394 3.36 -5.43 -25.97
N ASN A 395 2.55 -6.50 -25.88
CA ASN A 395 1.12 -6.42 -26.12
C ASN A 395 0.42 -5.84 -24.86
N PRO A 396 -0.31 -4.71 -24.96
CA PRO A 396 -0.97 -4.10 -23.81
C PRO A 396 -1.91 -5.04 -23.05
N ALA A 397 -2.78 -5.80 -23.72
CA ALA A 397 -3.72 -6.68 -23.06
C ALA A 397 -3.01 -7.75 -22.21
N HIS A 398 -1.94 -8.33 -22.75
CA HIS A 398 -1.13 -9.32 -22.05
C HIS A 398 -0.39 -8.70 -20.85
N ALA A 399 0.18 -7.50 -21.03
CA ALA A 399 0.90 -6.80 -19.98
C ALA A 399 -0.04 -6.44 -18.80
N PHE A 400 -1.25 -5.98 -19.08
CA PHE A 400 -2.26 -5.67 -18.05
C PHE A 400 -2.65 -6.93 -17.27
N MET A 401 -2.94 -8.03 -17.97
CA MET A 401 -3.24 -9.32 -17.32
C MET A 401 -2.05 -9.83 -16.50
N ALA A 402 -0.82 -9.72 -17.02
CA ALA A 402 0.39 -10.12 -16.32
C ALA A 402 0.60 -9.34 -15.02
N SER A 403 0.47 -8.02 -15.09
CA SER A 403 0.62 -7.13 -13.94
C SER A 403 -0.46 -7.43 -12.89
N ALA A 404 -1.72 -7.54 -13.29
CA ALA A 404 -2.81 -7.87 -12.38
C ALA A 404 -2.64 -9.25 -11.73
N MET A 405 -2.21 -10.26 -12.49
CA MET A 405 -1.95 -11.60 -11.98
C MET A 405 -0.82 -11.57 -10.94
N TYR A 406 0.28 -10.90 -11.27
CA TYR A 406 1.42 -10.80 -10.36
C TYR A 406 1.09 -9.99 -9.09
N LEU A 407 0.37 -8.88 -9.22
CA LEU A 407 -0.10 -8.10 -8.06
C LEU A 407 -1.07 -8.88 -7.19
N SER A 408 -1.90 -9.74 -7.77
CA SER A 408 -2.79 -10.64 -7.02
C SER A 408 -1.98 -11.62 -6.17
N ASP A 409 -0.93 -12.25 -6.72
CA ASP A 409 -0.02 -13.11 -5.94
C ASP A 409 0.65 -12.35 -4.79
N LEU A 410 0.88 -11.04 -4.98
CA LEU A 410 1.46 -10.16 -3.97
C LEU A 410 0.45 -9.65 -2.93
N GLY A 411 -0.82 -10.06 -3.02
CA GLY A 411 -1.88 -9.79 -2.05
C GLY A 411 -2.83 -8.66 -2.43
N ALA A 412 -2.69 -8.02 -3.59
CA ALA A 412 -3.56 -6.91 -4.00
C ALA A 412 -5.02 -7.31 -4.23
N GLY A 413 -5.32 -8.61 -4.35
CA GLY A 413 -6.68 -9.12 -4.52
C GLY A 413 -7.61 -8.85 -3.33
N SER A 414 -7.07 -8.51 -2.15
CA SER A 414 -7.87 -8.10 -0.99
C SER A 414 -8.49 -6.71 -1.13
N GLN A 415 -8.03 -5.91 -2.10
CA GLN A 415 -8.53 -4.56 -2.40
C GLN A 415 -8.52 -3.58 -1.21
N THR A 416 -7.62 -3.76 -0.23
CA THR A 416 -7.38 -2.77 0.83
C THR A 416 -6.20 -1.87 0.49
N TYR A 417 -6.18 -0.66 1.05
CA TYR A 417 -5.10 0.31 0.80
C TYR A 417 -3.72 -0.27 1.11
N SER A 418 -3.56 -0.90 2.28
CA SER A 418 -2.31 -1.49 2.74
C SER A 418 -1.90 -2.68 1.89
N ALA A 419 -2.85 -3.52 1.46
CA ALA A 419 -2.58 -4.66 0.60
C ALA A 419 -2.08 -4.23 -0.79
N GLU A 420 -2.78 -3.29 -1.43
CA GLU A 420 -2.40 -2.72 -2.72
C GLU A 420 -1.05 -1.98 -2.62
N ARG A 421 -0.87 -1.13 -1.60
CA ARG A 421 0.39 -0.42 -1.36
C ARG A 421 1.57 -1.38 -1.16
N ASN A 422 1.39 -2.42 -0.34
CA ASN A 422 2.43 -3.43 -0.10
C ASN A 422 2.73 -4.25 -1.35
N ALA A 423 1.71 -4.59 -2.14
CA ALA A 423 1.88 -5.26 -3.43
C ALA A 423 2.68 -4.37 -4.41
N ALA A 424 2.41 -3.06 -4.46
CA ALA A 424 3.19 -2.12 -5.27
C ALA A 424 4.67 -2.05 -4.84
N CYS A 425 4.95 -1.99 -3.54
CA CYS A 425 6.34 -2.02 -3.06
C CYS A 425 7.07 -3.32 -3.44
N ARG A 426 6.37 -4.47 -3.37
CA ARG A 426 6.91 -5.77 -3.77
C ARG A 426 7.06 -5.91 -5.28
N TYR A 427 6.17 -5.30 -6.04
CA TYR A 427 6.27 -5.20 -7.49
C TYR A 427 7.58 -4.50 -7.89
N TYR A 428 7.87 -3.37 -7.23
CA TYR A 428 9.06 -2.56 -7.49
C TYR A 428 10.37 -3.17 -7.02
N SER A 429 10.43 -3.72 -5.79
CA SER A 429 11.71 -4.14 -5.19
C SER A 429 11.76 -5.59 -4.70
N GLY A 430 10.69 -6.36 -4.87
CA GLY A 430 10.56 -7.72 -4.32
C GLY A 430 10.43 -7.77 -2.80
N LYS A 431 10.29 -6.62 -2.12
CA LYS A 431 10.23 -6.50 -0.65
C LYS A 431 9.02 -5.68 -0.20
N SER A 432 8.52 -5.97 1.01
CA SER A 432 7.48 -5.15 1.66
C SER A 432 7.90 -3.68 1.76
N CYS A 433 6.92 -2.77 1.82
CA CYS A 433 7.19 -1.34 1.97
C CYS A 433 8.05 -1.05 3.21
N GLY A 434 9.03 -0.16 3.07
CA GLY A 434 9.90 0.29 4.16
C GLY A 434 11.14 -0.59 4.38
N LEU A 435 11.22 -1.78 3.79
CA LEU A 435 12.41 -2.65 3.90
C LEU A 435 13.55 -2.27 2.95
N VAL A 436 13.25 -1.49 1.90
CA VAL A 436 14.25 -1.02 0.93
C VAL A 436 14.07 0.47 0.76
N SER A 437 15.17 1.22 0.76
CA SER A 437 15.14 2.67 0.56
C SER A 437 14.39 3.02 -0.73
N GLY A 438 13.43 3.95 -0.63
CA GLY A 438 12.63 4.42 -1.75
C GLY A 438 11.44 3.55 -2.17
N ASN A 439 11.32 2.29 -1.74
CA ASN A 439 10.20 1.43 -2.18
C ASN A 439 8.84 1.90 -1.61
N ALA A 440 8.83 2.45 -0.39
CA ALA A 440 7.64 3.04 0.20
C ALA A 440 7.17 4.28 -0.60
N SER A 441 8.11 5.08 -1.11
CA SER A 441 7.81 6.24 -1.97
C SER A 441 7.16 5.79 -3.28
N TYR A 442 7.68 4.71 -3.89
CA TYR A 442 7.07 4.09 -5.06
C TYR A 442 5.62 3.64 -4.76
N GLY A 443 5.41 2.85 -3.69
CA GLY A 443 4.08 2.38 -3.32
C GLY A 443 3.11 3.53 -3.06
N ASN A 444 3.55 4.57 -2.33
CA ASN A 444 2.75 5.78 -2.10
C ASN A 444 2.40 6.51 -3.41
N SER A 445 3.33 6.57 -4.36
CA SER A 445 3.12 7.20 -5.67
C SER A 445 2.06 6.45 -6.49
N VAL A 446 2.16 5.11 -6.55
CA VAL A 446 1.15 4.25 -7.19
C VAL A 446 -0.22 4.47 -6.59
N MET A 447 -0.32 4.51 -5.25
CA MET A 447 -1.61 4.74 -4.59
C MET A 447 -2.20 6.13 -4.91
N LYS A 448 -1.36 7.17 -5.05
CA LYS A 448 -1.81 8.49 -5.50
C LYS A 448 -2.34 8.47 -6.93
N TYR A 449 -1.69 7.72 -7.83
CA TYR A 449 -2.23 7.53 -9.18
C TYR A 449 -3.55 6.78 -9.16
N ALA A 450 -3.64 5.69 -8.38
CA ALA A 450 -4.87 4.91 -8.25
C ALA A 450 -6.05 5.75 -7.72
N ASP A 451 -5.84 6.54 -6.66
CA ASP A 451 -6.83 7.49 -6.11
C ASP A 451 -7.26 8.52 -7.16
N SER A 452 -6.29 9.16 -7.82
CA SER A 452 -6.56 10.14 -8.88
C SER A 452 -7.35 9.54 -10.04
N ILE A 453 -6.98 8.36 -10.52
CA ILE A 453 -7.65 7.69 -11.65
C ILE A 453 -9.06 7.28 -11.26
N GLN A 454 -9.25 6.72 -10.07
CA GLN A 454 -10.57 6.36 -9.55
C GLN A 454 -11.49 7.58 -9.56
N ARG A 455 -11.10 8.66 -8.88
CA ARG A 455 -11.94 9.84 -8.67
C ARG A 455 -12.18 10.67 -9.93
N THR A 456 -11.17 10.81 -10.78
CA THR A 456 -11.24 11.78 -11.90
C THR A 456 -11.58 11.14 -13.24
N MET A 457 -11.45 9.82 -13.36
CA MET A 457 -11.63 9.11 -14.63
C MET A 457 -12.67 7.99 -14.56
N ILE A 458 -12.71 7.20 -13.47
CA ILE A 458 -13.62 6.06 -13.35
C ILE A 458 -14.96 6.46 -12.73
N ASP A 459 -14.97 7.11 -11.56
CA ASP A 459 -16.20 7.49 -10.85
C ASP A 459 -17.15 8.36 -11.70
N PRO A 460 -16.66 9.33 -12.52
CA PRO A 460 -17.53 10.10 -13.40
C PRO A 460 -18.28 9.26 -14.44
N LEU A 461 -17.82 8.04 -14.75
CA LEU A 461 -18.51 7.12 -15.65
C LEU A 461 -19.68 6.39 -14.99
N GLN A 462 -19.70 6.30 -13.65
CA GLN A 462 -20.70 5.55 -12.89
C GLN A 462 -21.95 6.38 -12.51
N GLY A 463 -21.93 7.70 -12.74
CA GLY A 463 -22.94 8.65 -12.28
C GLY A 463 -23.79 9.33 -13.35
N VAL A 464 -23.83 8.79 -14.59
CA VAL A 464 -24.57 9.40 -15.73
C VAL A 464 -25.55 8.45 -16.38
#